data_AF-A0A4Q3N6F2-F1
#
_entry.id   AF-A0A4Q3N6F2-F1
#
_cell.length_a   1.000
_cell.length_b   1.000
_cell.length_c   1.000
_cell.angle_alpha   90.00
_cell.angle_beta   90.00
_cell.angle_gamma   90.00
#
_symmetry.space_group_name_H-M   'P 1'
#
loop_
_entity.id
_entity.type
_entity.pdbx_description
1 polymer ?
#
loop_
_entity_poly.entity_id
_entity_poly.type
_entity_poly.pdbx_seq_one_letter_code
_entity_poly.pdbx_strand_id
1 'polypeptide(L)'
;MKTTKPQATLVALALCILAGGAGLLASGSLRAADEKKPEPKPALTVATAVPQRVSLPVALSANGNITAWQEASVGAEGVALRLTDVRVNVGDRVRKGQVLATFAPDTLRAEAAQARASLAEAEASAAEAAGNAERARSLQATGALSASQINQYFTAEKTARARVEAARALFQAQTVRLNQTQV
;
A
#
# COMPACT_ATOMS: atom_id res chain seq x y z
N MET A 1 -33.30 83.23 -8.27
CA MET A 1 -33.54 84.55 -8.89
C MET A 1 -32.20 85.26 -8.99
N LYS A 2 -31.62 85.43 -10.19
CA LYS A 2 -31.85 86.58 -11.08
C LYS A 2 -31.80 87.89 -10.29
N THR A 3 -30.64 88.54 -10.19
CA THR A 3 -30.12 89.57 -11.13
C THR A 3 -30.97 90.84 -11.17
N THR A 4 -30.41 91.93 -10.62
CA THR A 4 -30.60 93.36 -10.96
C THR A 4 -29.49 94.10 -10.18
N LYS A 5 -28.41 94.67 -10.76
CA LYS A 5 -28.31 95.97 -11.47
C LYS A 5 -29.15 97.09 -10.83
N PRO A 6 -28.79 98.38 -10.90
CA PRO A 6 -27.54 99.02 -11.34
C PRO A 6 -27.09 100.18 -10.38
N GLN A 7 -25.81 100.55 -10.36
CA GLN A 7 -25.22 101.76 -10.96
C GLN A 7 -25.43 103.10 -10.24
N ALA A 8 -24.28 103.78 -10.17
CA ALA A 8 -24.10 105.23 -10.32
C ALA A 8 -24.68 106.11 -9.22
N THR A 9 -23.81 106.54 -8.30
CA THR A 9 -23.57 107.99 -8.01
C THR A 9 -22.68 108.20 -6.78
N LEU A 10 -22.58 107.27 -5.84
CA LEU A 10 -21.76 107.50 -4.64
C LEU A 10 -20.25 107.29 -4.82
N VAL A 11 -19.82 106.87 -6.01
CA VAL A 11 -18.40 106.83 -6.45
C VAL A 11 -17.81 108.25 -6.62
N ALA A 12 -18.60 109.33 -6.56
CA ALA A 12 -18.11 110.66 -6.93
C ALA A 12 -17.71 111.62 -5.79
N LEU A 13 -18.10 111.40 -4.52
CA LEU A 13 -17.99 112.50 -3.53
C LEU A 13 -17.05 112.27 -2.33
N ALA A 14 -16.73 111.03 -1.94
CA ALA A 14 -15.81 110.81 -0.82
C ALA A 14 -14.33 110.70 -1.25
N LEU A 15 -14.09 110.59 -2.57
CA LEU A 15 -12.75 110.58 -3.18
C LEU A 15 -11.99 111.93 -3.01
N CYS A 16 -12.59 112.94 -2.37
CA CYS A 16 -12.02 114.29 -2.27
C CYS A 16 -11.67 114.77 -0.85
N ILE A 17 -11.94 114.04 0.24
CA ILE A 17 -11.78 114.62 1.59
C ILE A 17 -10.47 114.26 2.30
N LEU A 18 -9.71 113.22 1.94
CA LEU A 18 -8.43 112.97 2.67
C LEU A 18 -7.27 112.48 1.78
N ALA A 19 -7.21 113.00 0.57
CA ALA A 19 -6.00 113.05 -0.26
C ALA A 19 -4.92 114.03 0.27
N GLY A 20 -4.99 114.49 1.53
CA GLY A 20 -4.10 115.51 2.09
C GLY A 20 -3.15 115.06 3.22
N GLY A 21 -3.26 113.82 3.70
CA GLY A 21 -2.49 113.33 4.87
C GLY A 21 -1.47 112.22 4.55
N ALA A 22 -1.22 111.96 3.27
CA ALA A 22 -0.26 110.98 2.78
C ALA A 22 1.13 111.63 2.61
N GLY A 23 2.03 111.37 3.55
CA GLY A 23 3.46 111.65 3.36
C GLY A 23 4.16 111.90 4.69
N LEU A 24 5.08 110.99 5.05
CA LEU A 24 5.93 111.03 6.25
C LEU A 24 5.12 110.77 7.54
N LEU A 25 4.96 109.53 8.00
CA LEU A 25 6.01 108.79 8.71
C LEU A 25 5.73 107.29 8.59
N ALA A 26 6.46 106.65 7.68
CA ALA A 26 6.58 105.21 7.58
C ALA A 26 7.45 104.70 8.73
N SER A 27 6.97 103.68 9.47
CA SER A 27 7.73 102.54 10.05
C SER A 27 6.96 101.95 11.25
N GLY A 28 6.21 100.87 11.03
CA GLY A 28 5.48 100.21 12.11
C GLY A 28 4.67 99.02 11.63
N SER A 29 5.36 97.95 11.25
CA SER A 29 4.79 96.68 10.79
C SER A 29 3.88 96.05 11.84
N LEU A 30 2.58 95.96 11.56
CA LEU A 30 1.62 95.15 12.33
C LEU A 30 0.96 94.14 11.41
N ARG A 31 1.26 92.88 11.70
CA ARG A 31 0.91 91.66 10.97
C ARG A 31 -0.53 91.30 11.35
N ALA A 32 -1.46 91.38 10.39
CA ALA A 32 -2.83 90.93 10.58
C ALA A 32 -2.88 89.40 10.73
N ALA A 33 -3.49 88.93 11.82
CA ALA A 33 -3.80 87.52 12.06
C ALA A 33 -5.15 87.20 11.40
N ASP A 34 -5.13 86.20 10.52
CA ASP A 34 -6.25 85.76 9.70
C ASP A 34 -6.97 84.58 10.40
N GLU A 35 -8.27 84.69 10.61
CA GLU A 35 -9.12 83.72 11.29
C GLU A 35 -9.71 82.74 10.26
N LYS A 36 -9.15 81.54 10.19
CA LYS A 36 -9.44 80.55 9.12
C LYS A 36 -10.69 79.70 9.43
N LYS A 37 -11.73 79.86 8.62
CA LYS A 37 -12.87 78.93 8.49
C LYS A 37 -12.41 77.60 7.88
N PRO A 38 -12.84 76.41 8.37
CA PRO A 38 -12.32 75.14 7.88
C PRO A 38 -12.88 74.82 6.49
N GLU A 39 -11.98 74.63 5.52
CA GLU A 39 -12.29 74.15 4.17
C GLU A 39 -12.57 72.63 4.17
N PRO A 40 -13.48 72.14 3.31
CA PRO A 40 -13.77 70.71 3.19
C PRO A 40 -12.56 69.98 2.58
N LYS A 41 -11.98 69.06 3.34
CA LYS A 41 -10.83 68.26 2.90
C LYS A 41 -11.29 67.22 1.86
N PRO A 42 -10.57 67.03 0.74
CA PRO A 42 -10.90 65.98 -0.22
C PRO A 42 -10.79 64.61 0.46
N ALA A 43 -11.91 63.89 0.52
CA ALA A 43 -11.94 62.54 1.06
C ALA A 43 -11.42 61.57 -0.02
N LEU A 44 -10.29 60.91 0.28
CA LEU A 44 -9.75 59.84 -0.56
C LEU A 44 -10.78 58.71 -0.65
N THR A 45 -11.20 58.36 -1.86
CA THR A 45 -12.06 57.18 -2.08
C THR A 45 -11.23 55.93 -1.87
N VAL A 46 -11.48 55.21 -0.77
CA VAL A 46 -10.84 53.93 -0.48
C VAL A 46 -11.75 52.79 -0.90
N ALA A 47 -11.22 51.86 -1.70
CA ALA A 47 -11.89 50.62 -2.01
C ALA A 47 -11.63 49.63 -0.86
N THR A 48 -12.69 49.09 -0.26
CA THR A 48 -12.60 48.05 0.77
C THR A 48 -13.12 46.72 0.23
N ALA A 49 -12.53 45.62 0.69
CA ALA A 49 -13.01 44.28 0.42
C ALA A 49 -13.31 43.57 1.75
N VAL A 50 -14.44 42.84 1.82
CA VAL A 50 -14.82 42.07 2.99
C VAL A 50 -14.12 40.71 2.93
N PRO A 51 -13.42 40.27 3.99
CA PRO A 51 -12.72 38.99 3.97
C PRO A 51 -13.72 37.83 3.87
N GLN A 52 -13.55 36.98 2.87
CA GLN A 52 -14.28 35.72 2.73
C GLN A 52 -13.37 34.56 3.13
N ARG A 53 -13.88 33.66 3.99
CA ARG A 53 -13.19 32.41 4.28
C ARG A 53 -13.36 31.46 3.10
N VAL A 54 -12.29 31.30 2.34
CA VAL A 54 -12.22 30.34 1.23
C VAL A 54 -11.31 29.21 1.66
N SER A 55 -11.69 27.96 1.40
CA SER A 55 -10.80 26.81 1.58
C SER A 55 -9.84 26.77 0.41
N LEU A 56 -8.56 27.09 0.65
CA LEU A 56 -7.52 26.94 -0.37
C LEU A 56 -6.96 25.52 -0.27
N PRO A 57 -7.11 24.68 -1.30
CA PRO A 57 -6.45 23.38 -1.32
C PRO A 57 -4.94 23.60 -1.43
N VAL A 58 -4.22 23.39 -0.32
CA VAL A 58 -2.75 23.41 -0.30
C VAL A 58 -2.28 22.04 -0.79
N ALA A 59 -1.84 21.97 -2.05
CA ALA A 59 -1.20 20.77 -2.59
C ALA A 59 0.31 20.82 -2.31
N LEU A 60 0.81 19.86 -1.54
CA LEU A 60 2.24 19.67 -1.33
C LEU A 60 2.74 18.62 -2.32
N SER A 61 3.59 19.02 -3.27
CA SER A 61 4.24 18.08 -4.18
C SER A 61 5.45 17.47 -3.48
N ALA A 62 5.45 16.15 -3.29
CA ALA A 62 6.53 15.40 -2.67
C ALA A 62 6.97 14.27 -3.61
N ASN A 63 8.28 14.07 -3.71
CA ASN A 63 8.86 12.99 -4.49
C ASN A 63 9.22 11.84 -3.55
N GLY A 64 8.91 10.61 -3.97
CA GLY A 64 9.25 9.40 -3.25
C GLY A 64 9.46 8.24 -4.22
N ASN A 65 10.24 7.25 -3.80
CA ASN A 65 10.45 6.06 -4.61
C ASN A 65 9.27 5.10 -4.44
N ILE A 66 8.74 4.58 -5.54
CA ILE A 66 7.69 3.56 -5.51
C ILE A 66 8.39 2.20 -5.58
N THR A 67 8.15 1.34 -4.59
CA THR A 67 8.64 -0.04 -4.56
C THR A 67 7.47 -1.01 -4.60
N ALA A 68 7.74 -2.25 -5.00
CA ALA A 68 6.73 -3.29 -4.96
C ALA A 68 6.30 -3.54 -3.51
N TRP A 69 4.99 -3.62 -3.27
CA TRP A 69 4.46 -3.97 -1.95
C TRP A 69 4.86 -5.40 -1.54
N GLN A 70 5.02 -6.30 -2.51
CA GLN A 70 5.43 -7.69 -2.34
C GLN A 70 6.43 -8.07 -3.42
N GLU A 71 7.58 -8.60 -2.99
CA GLU A 71 8.57 -9.21 -3.87
C GLU A 71 8.59 -10.72 -3.60
N ALA A 72 8.58 -11.51 -4.67
CA ALA A 72 8.67 -12.96 -4.58
C ALA A 72 9.75 -13.43 -5.56
N SER A 73 10.81 -14.02 -5.03
CA SER A 73 11.84 -14.69 -5.84
C SER A 73 11.36 -16.08 -6.18
N VAL A 74 11.00 -16.30 -7.45
CA VAL A 74 10.58 -17.61 -7.94
C VAL A 74 11.79 -18.34 -8.52
N GLY A 75 12.17 -19.45 -7.90
CA GLY A 75 13.29 -20.28 -8.32
C GLY A 75 12.98 -21.76 -8.15
N ALA A 76 13.68 -22.61 -8.89
CA ALA A 76 13.59 -24.05 -8.72
C ALA A 76 14.40 -24.47 -7.49
N GLU A 77 13.73 -24.99 -6.46
CA GLU A 77 14.42 -25.51 -5.27
C GLU A 77 15.13 -26.82 -5.59
N GLY A 78 16.45 -26.82 -5.47
CA GLY A 78 17.22 -28.03 -5.15
C GLY A 78 17.32 -29.11 -6.23
N VAL A 79 16.84 -28.91 -7.45
CA VAL A 79 16.91 -29.96 -8.48
C VAL A 79 17.73 -29.53 -9.69
N ALA A 80 18.90 -30.15 -9.85
CA ALA A 80 19.72 -30.11 -11.07
C ALA A 80 19.06 -30.91 -12.21
N LEU A 81 17.77 -30.70 -12.44
CA LEU A 81 17.02 -31.34 -13.52
C LEU A 81 17.18 -30.54 -14.80
N ARG A 82 17.10 -31.26 -15.91
CA ARG A 82 17.05 -30.64 -17.23
C ARG A 82 15.74 -29.86 -17.37
N LEU A 83 15.84 -28.57 -17.64
CA LEU A 83 14.71 -27.73 -18.02
C LEU A 83 14.14 -28.24 -19.35
N THR A 84 12.85 -28.56 -19.36
CA THR A 84 12.17 -29.08 -20.56
C THR A 84 11.49 -27.94 -21.32
N ASP A 85 10.81 -27.06 -20.60
CA ASP A 85 10.00 -26.01 -21.21
C ASP A 85 9.87 -24.78 -20.29
N VAL A 86 9.75 -23.60 -20.90
CA VAL A 86 9.50 -22.31 -20.25
C VAL A 86 8.27 -21.69 -20.89
N ARG A 87 7.22 -21.48 -20.10
CA ARG A 87 5.88 -21.10 -20.57
C ARG A 87 5.59 -19.61 -20.48
N VAL A 88 6.53 -18.81 -20.00
CA VAL A 88 6.35 -17.37 -19.78
C VAL A 88 7.56 -16.59 -20.28
N ASN A 89 7.32 -15.38 -20.77
CA ASN A 89 8.36 -14.47 -21.20
C ASN A 89 8.64 -13.40 -20.13
N VAL A 90 9.78 -12.74 -20.28
CA VAL A 90 10.18 -11.62 -19.42
C VAL A 90 9.17 -10.47 -19.59
N GLY A 91 8.56 -10.04 -18.48
CA GLY A 91 7.58 -8.95 -18.47
C GLY A 91 6.10 -9.40 -18.49
N ASP A 92 5.84 -10.70 -18.62
CA ASP A 92 4.48 -11.23 -18.60
C ASP A 92 3.86 -11.12 -17.20
N ARG A 93 2.55 -10.81 -17.14
CA ARG A 93 1.78 -10.84 -15.89
C ARG A 93 1.38 -12.28 -15.57
N VAL A 94 1.90 -12.82 -14.48
CA VAL A 94 1.62 -14.19 -14.03
C VAL A 94 0.71 -14.20 -12.80
N ARG A 95 -0.04 -15.29 -12.63
CA ARG A 95 -0.93 -15.49 -11.47
C ARG A 95 -0.37 -16.56 -10.53
N LYS A 96 -0.75 -16.50 -9.25
CA LYS A 96 -0.40 -17.54 -8.27
C LYS A 96 -0.89 -18.91 -8.75
N GLY A 97 0.01 -19.90 -8.78
CA GLY A 97 -0.28 -21.27 -9.21
C GLY A 97 -0.18 -21.51 -10.72
N GLN A 98 0.21 -20.52 -11.51
CA GLN A 98 0.52 -20.70 -12.92
C GLN A 98 1.89 -21.36 -13.09
N VAL A 99 1.96 -22.43 -13.90
CA VAL A 99 3.23 -23.07 -14.24
C VAL A 99 4.01 -22.20 -15.22
N LEU A 100 5.15 -21.72 -14.79
CA LEU A 100 6.14 -20.91 -15.48
C LEU A 100 7.17 -21.77 -16.21
N ALA A 101 7.60 -22.89 -15.61
CA ALA A 101 8.62 -23.78 -16.16
C ALA A 101 8.36 -25.25 -15.79
N THR A 102 8.78 -26.17 -16.64
CA THR A 102 8.67 -27.61 -16.40
C THR A 102 10.03 -28.29 -16.55
N PHE A 103 10.40 -29.08 -15.55
CA PHE A 103 11.61 -29.89 -15.54
C PHE A 103 11.32 -31.33 -15.97
N ALA A 104 12.32 -32.01 -16.53
CA ALA A 104 12.19 -33.38 -17.00
C ALA A 104 11.88 -34.33 -15.82
N PRO A 105 10.71 -34.98 -15.77
CA PRO A 105 10.27 -35.73 -14.59
C PRO A 105 10.55 -37.24 -14.69
N ASP A 106 11.19 -37.72 -15.75
CA ASP A 106 11.23 -39.16 -16.07
C ASP A 106 11.93 -40.00 -15.01
N THR A 107 13.04 -39.51 -14.46
CA THR A 107 13.76 -40.17 -13.36
C THR A 107 12.93 -40.18 -12.09
N LEU A 108 12.34 -39.04 -11.72
CA LEU A 108 11.49 -38.91 -10.53
C LEU A 108 10.20 -39.73 -10.63
N ARG A 109 9.65 -39.90 -11.84
CA ARG A 109 8.51 -40.81 -12.08
C ARG A 109 8.90 -42.26 -11.85
N ALA A 110 10.07 -42.68 -12.31
CA ALA A 110 10.58 -44.03 -12.07
C ALA A 110 10.80 -44.27 -10.57
N GLU A 111 11.41 -43.31 -9.86
CA GLU A 111 11.61 -43.38 -8.40
C GLU A 111 10.28 -43.42 -7.64
N ALA A 112 9.30 -42.60 -8.02
CA ALA A 112 7.96 -42.63 -7.42
C ALA A 112 7.24 -43.95 -7.69
N ALA A 113 7.38 -44.53 -8.89
CA ALA A 113 6.84 -45.84 -9.22
C ALA A 113 7.50 -46.96 -8.40
N GLN A 114 8.82 -46.90 -8.21
CA GLN A 114 9.55 -47.83 -7.34
C GLN A 114 9.07 -47.73 -5.89
N ALA A 115 8.95 -46.52 -5.33
CA ALA A 115 8.45 -46.32 -3.98
C ALA A 115 7.01 -46.80 -3.81
N ARG A 116 6.15 -46.63 -4.84
CA ARG A 116 4.79 -47.17 -4.86
C ARG A 116 4.78 -48.70 -4.84
N ALA A 117 5.68 -49.35 -5.58
CA ALA A 117 5.79 -50.81 -5.56
C ALA A 117 6.23 -51.31 -4.17
N SER A 118 7.20 -50.65 -3.53
CA SER A 118 7.63 -50.97 -2.16
C SER A 118 6.51 -50.76 -1.12
N LEU A 119 5.66 -49.74 -1.31
CA LEU A 119 4.47 -49.56 -0.47
C LEU A 119 3.48 -50.71 -0.63
N ALA A 120 3.21 -51.13 -1.87
CA ALA A 120 2.30 -52.25 -2.13
C ALA A 120 2.82 -53.58 -1.54
N GLU A 121 4.13 -53.82 -1.62
CA GLU A 121 4.79 -54.97 -0.98
C GLU A 121 4.63 -54.92 0.55
N ALA A 122 4.89 -53.76 1.17
CA ALA A 122 4.72 -53.59 2.60
C ALA A 122 3.26 -53.76 3.05
N GLU A 123 2.30 -53.25 2.26
CA GLU A 123 0.86 -53.39 2.52
C GLU A 123 0.43 -54.86 2.44
N ALA A 124 0.94 -55.63 1.47
CA ALA A 124 0.68 -57.06 1.37
C ALA A 124 1.25 -57.83 2.58
N SER A 125 2.48 -57.52 2.98
CA SER A 125 3.10 -58.12 4.17
C SER A 125 2.35 -57.78 5.47
N ALA A 126 1.85 -56.55 5.60
CA ALA A 126 1.03 -56.15 6.74
C ALA A 126 -0.34 -56.83 6.76
N ALA A 127 -0.97 -57.04 5.60
CA ALA A 127 -2.21 -57.80 5.49
C ALA A 127 -2.02 -59.26 5.92
N GLU A 128 -0.92 -59.89 5.51
CA GLU A 128 -0.57 -61.25 5.94
C GLU A 128 -0.34 -61.32 7.46
N ALA A 129 0.46 -60.40 8.02
CA ALA A 129 0.74 -60.34 9.44
C ALA A 129 -0.54 -60.07 10.28
N ALA A 130 -1.44 -59.21 9.79
CA ALA A 130 -2.72 -58.96 10.43
C ALA A 130 -3.62 -60.20 10.42
N GLY A 131 -3.66 -60.94 9.30
CA GLY A 131 -4.39 -62.21 9.23
C GLY A 131 -3.84 -63.27 10.18
N ASN A 132 -2.51 -63.34 10.35
CA ASN A 132 -1.87 -64.21 11.32
C ASN A 132 -2.21 -63.82 12.78
N ALA A 133 -2.17 -62.53 13.10
CA ALA A 133 -2.52 -62.03 14.43
C ALA A 133 -4.00 -62.25 14.77
N GLU A 134 -4.91 -62.09 13.80
CA GLU A 134 -6.34 -62.37 14.00
C GLU A 134 -6.58 -63.87 14.28
N ARG A 135 -5.92 -64.76 13.51
CA ARG A 135 -5.96 -66.20 13.80
C ARG A 135 -5.44 -66.50 15.20
N ALA A 136 -4.30 -65.92 15.60
CA ALA A 136 -3.74 -66.10 16.93
C ALA A 136 -4.68 -65.60 18.05
N ARG A 137 -5.38 -64.48 17.83
CA ARG A 137 -6.39 -63.94 18.75
C ARG A 137 -7.57 -64.89 18.92
N SER A 138 -8.07 -65.49 17.84
CA SER A 138 -9.17 -66.47 17.91
C SER A 138 -8.78 -67.75 18.67
N LEU A 139 -7.53 -68.19 18.55
CA LEU A 139 -6.97 -69.38 19.20
C LEU A 139 -6.51 -69.13 20.65
N GLN A 140 -6.47 -67.88 21.10
CA GLN A 140 -6.12 -67.52 22.47
C GLN A 140 -7.14 -68.10 23.48
N ALA A 141 -8.42 -68.09 23.11
CA ALA A 141 -9.50 -68.62 23.95
C ALA A 141 -9.49 -70.16 24.04
N THR A 142 -8.93 -70.84 23.04
CA THR A 142 -8.91 -72.31 22.98
C THR A 142 -7.68 -72.92 23.66
N GLY A 143 -6.70 -72.11 24.04
CA GLY A 143 -5.44 -72.58 24.64
C GLY A 143 -4.51 -73.32 23.67
N ALA A 144 -4.78 -73.29 22.36
CA ALA A 144 -4.03 -74.03 21.35
C ALA A 144 -2.63 -73.44 21.05
N LEU A 145 -2.39 -72.20 21.46
CA LEU A 145 -1.12 -71.48 21.27
C LEU A 145 -0.58 -70.96 22.60
N SER A 146 0.75 -70.95 22.74
CA SER A 146 1.40 -70.35 23.91
C SER A 146 1.24 -68.83 23.90
N ALA A 147 1.21 -68.20 25.08
CA ALA A 147 1.14 -66.74 25.20
C ALA A 147 2.33 -66.04 24.51
N SER A 148 3.51 -66.66 24.52
CA SER A 148 4.70 -66.17 23.81
C SER A 148 4.46 -66.12 22.29
N GLN A 149 3.89 -67.18 21.71
CA GLN A 149 3.59 -67.25 20.27
C GLN A 149 2.56 -66.19 19.86
N ILE A 150 1.51 -66.01 20.67
CA ILE A 150 0.48 -65.00 20.42
C ILE A 150 1.09 -63.60 20.46
N ASN A 151 1.92 -63.30 21.46
CA ASN A 151 2.63 -62.02 21.54
C ASN A 151 3.58 -61.80 20.37
N GLN A 152 4.22 -62.85 19.85
CA GLN A 152 5.05 -62.76 18.65
C GLN A 152 4.23 -62.35 17.42
N TYR A 153 3.03 -62.91 17.21
CA TYR A 153 2.14 -62.52 16.11
C TYR A 153 1.62 -61.09 16.25
N PHE A 154 1.23 -60.65 17.45
CA PHE A 154 0.82 -59.25 17.67
C PHE A 154 1.98 -58.28 17.45
N THR A 155 3.19 -58.65 17.86
CA THR A 155 4.37 -57.83 17.61
C THR A 155 4.68 -57.76 16.11
N ALA A 156 4.56 -58.88 15.40
CA ALA A 156 4.73 -58.94 13.94
C ALA A 156 3.71 -58.08 13.19
N GLU A 157 2.43 -58.07 13.61
CA GLU A 157 1.41 -57.18 13.05
C GLU A 157 1.79 -55.70 13.25
N LYS A 158 2.20 -55.33 14.47
CA LYS A 158 2.61 -53.94 14.77
C LYS A 158 3.84 -53.50 13.97
N THR A 159 4.85 -54.36 13.84
CA THR A 159 6.05 -54.04 13.07
C THR A 159 5.76 -53.96 11.58
N ALA A 160 4.89 -54.83 11.05
CA ALA A 160 4.49 -54.77 9.65
C ALA A 160 3.69 -53.49 9.33
N ARG A 161 2.79 -53.07 10.23
CA ARG A 161 2.09 -51.76 10.10
C ARG A 161 3.06 -50.59 10.11
N ALA A 162 4.04 -50.58 11.02
CA ALA A 162 5.07 -49.54 11.06
C ALA A 162 5.89 -49.49 9.75
N ARG A 163 6.15 -50.64 9.12
CA ARG A 163 6.80 -50.70 7.80
C ARG A 163 5.95 -50.08 6.69
N VAL A 164 4.63 -50.28 6.70
CA VAL A 164 3.71 -49.62 5.75
C VAL A 164 3.76 -48.12 5.91
N GLU A 165 3.73 -47.62 7.16
CA GLU A 165 3.81 -46.18 7.43
C GLU A 165 5.13 -45.59 6.93
N ALA A 166 6.25 -46.27 7.17
CA ALA A 166 7.56 -45.86 6.66
C ALA A 166 7.61 -45.84 5.12
N ALA A 167 7.10 -46.89 4.45
CA ALA A 167 7.03 -46.96 2.99
C ALA A 167 6.11 -45.87 2.41
N ARG A 168 5.00 -45.57 3.09
CA ARG A 168 4.06 -44.50 2.69
C ARG A 168 4.73 -43.14 2.81
N ALA A 169 5.49 -42.88 3.87
CA ALA A 169 6.24 -41.64 4.02
C ALA A 169 7.28 -41.46 2.91
N LEU A 170 7.97 -42.53 2.52
CA LEU A 170 8.90 -42.50 1.38
C LEU A 170 8.20 -42.20 0.06
N PHE A 171 7.06 -42.84 -0.22
CA PHE A 171 6.27 -42.56 -1.42
C PHE A 171 5.77 -41.11 -1.46
N GLN A 172 5.32 -40.57 -0.32
CA GLN A 172 4.91 -39.17 -0.22
C GLN A 172 6.08 -38.21 -0.48
N ALA A 173 7.26 -38.49 0.08
CA ALA A 173 8.45 -37.68 -0.16
C ALA A 173 8.82 -37.63 -1.66
N GLN A 174 8.76 -38.77 -2.36
CA GLN A 174 9.02 -38.80 -3.80
C GLN A 174 7.94 -38.09 -4.62
N THR A 175 6.68 -38.16 -4.18
CA THR A 175 5.58 -37.43 -4.84
C THR A 175 5.74 -35.92 -4.70
N VAL A 176 6.17 -35.43 -3.53
CA VAL A 176 6.46 -34.00 -3.32
C VAL A 176 7.56 -33.53 -4.26
N ARG A 177 8.65 -34.30 -4.40
CA ARG A 177 9.72 -34.00 -5.35
C ARG A 177 9.24 -33.96 -6.80
N LEU A 178 8.35 -34.88 -7.17
CA LEU A 178 7.74 -34.88 -8.50
C LEU A 178 6.87 -33.64 -8.73
N ASN A 179 6.10 -33.19 -7.73
CA ASN A 179 5.31 -31.98 -7.84
C ASN A 179 6.18 -30.72 -7.95
N GLN A 180 7.37 -30.71 -7.33
CA GLN A 180 8.36 -29.63 -7.45
C GLN A 180 9.03 -29.56 -8.83
N THR A 181 8.76 -30.48 -9.75
CA THR A 181 9.23 -30.39 -11.16
C THR A 181 8.50 -29.33 -11.99
N GLN A 182 7.47 -28.70 -11.42
CA GLN A 182 6.74 -27.60 -12.03
C GLN A 182 6.88 -26.37 -11.14
N VAL A 183 7.36 -25.29 -11.74
CA VAL A 183 7.50 -23.97 -11.12
C VAL A 183 6.54 -23.02 -11.78
#